data_AF-A0A438KK99-F1
#
_entry.id   AF-A0A438KK99-F1
#
_cell.length_a   1.000
_cell.length_b   1.000
_cell.length_c   1.000
_cell.angle_alpha   90.00
_cell.angle_beta   90.00
_cell.angle_gamma   90.00
#
_symmetry.space_group_name_H-M   'P 1'
#
loop_
_entity.id
_entity.type
_entity.pdbx_description
1 polymer ?
#
loop_
_entity_poly.entity_id
_entity_poly.type
_entity_poly.pdbx_seq_one_letter_code
_entity_poly.pdbx_strand_id
1 'polypeptide(L)' 'MWLKAEGFKDLIEGWWQGIVVRGRPSYRLAAKLKGLKQNLKIWNKEVFGRLEKNKAEALQQVERWDLAEEERNLTEED' A
#
# COMPACT_ATOMS: atom_id res chain seq x y z
N MET A 1 6.98 -5.90 -4.73
CA MET A 1 6.23 -6.41 -3.55
C MET A 1 4.72 -6.52 -3.80
N TRP A 2 4.10 -5.75 -4.69
CA TRP A 2 2.68 -5.89 -5.07
C TRP A 2 2.39 -6.97 -6.12
N LEU A 3 3.31 -7.25 -7.05
CA LEU A 3 3.19 -8.35 -8.03
C LEU A 3 3.02 -9.74 -7.41
N LYS A 4 3.39 -9.89 -6.12
CA LYS A 4 3.31 -11.13 -5.35
C LYS A 4 2.10 -11.15 -4.39
N ALA A 5 1.31 -10.09 -4.36
CA ALA A 5 0.13 -10.04 -3.50
C ALA A 5 -0.90 -11.06 -3.98
N GLU A 6 -1.55 -11.73 -3.04
CA GLU A 6 -2.64 -12.66 -3.34
C GLU A 6 -3.78 -11.94 -4.06
N GLY A 7 -4.37 -12.60 -5.07
CA GLY A 7 -5.43 -12.01 -5.89
C GLY A 7 -4.98 -10.92 -6.87
N PHE A 8 -3.68 -10.60 -6.97
CA PHE A 8 -3.19 -9.56 -7.87
C PHE A 8 -3.59 -9.78 -9.34
N LYS A 9 -3.49 -11.03 -9.81
CA LYS A 9 -3.81 -11.39 -11.20
C LYS A 9 -5.31 -11.23 -11.48
N ASP A 10 -6.16 -11.69 -10.58
CA ASP A 10 -7.62 -11.62 -10.72
C ASP A 10 -8.10 -10.16 -10.71
N LEU A 11 -7.47 -9.33 -9.88
CA LEU A 11 -7.74 -7.90 -9.80
C LEU A 11 -7.33 -7.16 -11.09
N ILE A 12 -6.18 -7.48 -11.67
CA ILE A 12 -5.79 -6.96 -12.99
C ILE A 12 -6.76 -7.40 -14.08
N GLU A 13 -7.16 -8.66 -14.07
CA GLU A 13 -8.10 -9.21 -15.05
C GLU A 13 -9.48 -8.52 -14.96
N GLY A 14 -10.01 -8.38 -13.75
CA GLY A 14 -11.28 -7.68 -13.51
C GLY A 14 -11.25 -6.23 -14.00
N TRP A 15 -10.18 -5.49 -13.69
CA TRP A 15 -10.04 -4.13 -14.20
C TRP A 15 -9.87 -4.08 -15.71
N TRP A 16 -9.08 -4.98 -16.29
CA TRP A 16 -8.88 -5.02 -17.73
C TRP A 16 -10.18 -5.27 -18.50
N GLN A 17 -11.03 -6.17 -18.00
CA GLN A 17 -12.34 -6.46 -18.56
C GLN A 17 -13.31 -5.28 -18.35
N GLY A 18 -13.29 -4.65 -17.18
CA GLY A 18 -14.15 -3.51 -16.85
C GLY A 18 -13.83 -2.21 -17.60
N ILE A 19 -12.60 -2.02 -18.08
CA ILE A 19 -12.23 -0.84 -18.87
C ILE A 19 -12.75 -1.02 -20.31
N VAL A 20 -13.89 -0.40 -20.62
CA VAL A 20 -14.46 -0.43 -21.98
C VAL A 20 -14.03 0.81 -22.76
N VAL A 21 -13.28 0.61 -23.85
CA VAL A 21 -12.78 1.69 -24.72
C VAL A 21 -13.11 1.38 -26.18
N ARG A 22 -13.63 2.38 -26.90
CA ARG A 22 -13.93 2.33 -28.34
C ARG A 22 -12.81 3.03 -29.14
N GLY A 23 -12.70 2.71 -30.43
CA GLY A 23 -11.75 3.35 -31.35
C GLY A 23 -10.76 2.35 -31.96
N ARG A 24 -9.68 2.88 -32.58
CA ARG A 24 -8.65 2.06 -33.23
C ARG A 24 -7.95 1.13 -32.23
N PRO A 25 -7.48 -0.06 -32.65
CA PRO A 25 -6.84 -1.02 -31.74
C PRO A 25 -5.69 -0.44 -30.90
N SER A 26 -4.82 0.37 -31.52
CA SER A 26 -3.69 1.02 -30.83
C SER A 26 -4.15 1.99 -29.73
N TYR A 27 -5.18 2.79 -30.02
CA TYR A 27 -5.77 3.70 -29.04
C TYR A 27 -6.44 2.95 -27.89
N ARG A 28 -7.19 1.90 -28.19
CA ARG A 28 -7.85 1.05 -27.18
C ARG A 28 -6.83 0.46 -26.22
N LEU A 29 -5.72 -0.07 -26.74
CA LEU A 29 -4.63 -0.59 -25.91
C LEU A 29 -4.01 0.49 -25.02
N ALA A 30 -3.64 1.64 -25.60
CA ALA A 30 -3.04 2.74 -24.84
C ALA A 30 -3.97 3.27 -23.73
N ALA A 31 -5.26 3.42 -24.03
CA ALA A 31 -6.26 3.87 -23.06
C ALA A 31 -6.47 2.85 -21.94
N LYS A 32 -6.56 1.55 -22.27
CA LYS A 32 -6.65 0.48 -21.26
C LYS A 32 -5.46 0.45 -20.33
N LEU A 33 -4.23 0.56 -20.87
CA LEU A 33 -3.01 0.59 -20.06
C LEU A 33 -2.97 1.82 -19.15
N LYS A 34 -3.43 2.98 -19.64
CA LYS A 34 -3.56 4.20 -18.82
C LYS A 34 -4.53 4.01 -17.66
N GLY A 35 -5.68 3.37 -17.91
CA GLY A 35 -6.66 3.02 -16.88
C GLY A 35 -6.09 2.07 -15.83
N LEU A 36 -5.46 0.97 -16.26
CA LEU A 36 -4.80 0.03 -15.36
C LEU A 36 -3.74 0.71 -14.49
N LYS A 37 -2.90 1.58 -15.07
CA LYS A 37 -1.89 2.33 -14.32
C LYS A 37 -2.52 3.15 -13.19
N GLN A 38 -3.68 3.76 -13.43
CA GLN A 38 -4.37 4.56 -12.42
C GLN A 38 -4.95 3.68 -11.30
N ASN A 39 -5.63 2.59 -11.65
CA ASN A 39 -6.17 1.65 -10.67
C ASN A 39 -5.06 1.09 -9.77
N LEU A 40 -3.92 0.74 -10.36
CA LEU A 40 -2.75 0.26 -9.63
C LEU A 40 -2.18 1.28 -8.65
N LYS A 41 -2.13 2.57 -9.04
CA LYS A 41 -1.68 3.62 -8.12
C LYS A 41 -2.58 3.73 -6.90
N ILE A 42 -3.90 3.69 -7.10
CA ILE A 42 -4.89 3.79 -6.02
C ILE A 42 -4.76 2.57 -5.10
N TRP A 43 -4.83 1.38 -5.67
CA TRP A 43 -4.74 0.14 -4.91
C TRP A 43 -3.42 0.01 -4.13
N ASN A 44 -2.29 0.39 -4.73
CA ASN A 44 -1.00 0.37 -4.03
C ASN A 44 -0.98 1.32 -2.83
N LYS A 45 -1.60 2.51 -2.95
CA LYS A 45 -1.73 3.45 -1.83
C LYS A 45 -2.64 2.89 -0.73
N GLU A 46 -3.74 2.26 -1.09
CA GLU A 46 -4.72 1.75 -0.13
C GLU A 46 -4.20 0.54 0.63
N VAL A 47 -3.55 -0.40 -0.06
CA VAL A 47 -3.05 -1.65 0.52
C VAL A 47 -1.68 -1.47 1.18
N PHE A 48 -0.72 -0.87 0.47
CA PHE A 48 0.66 -0.78 0.95
C PHE A 48 0.97 0.57 1.60
N GLY A 49 0.31 1.66 1.18
CA GLY A 49 0.55 2.99 1.75
C GLY A 49 0.14 3.11 3.21
N ARG A 50 -0.95 2.44 3.63
CA ARG A 50 -1.35 2.39 5.05
C ARG A 50 -0.42 1.50 5.87
N LEU A 51 0.06 0.40 5.31
CA LEU A 51 0.97 -0.52 5.99
C LEU A 51 2.27 0.17 6.40
N GLU A 52 2.91 0.89 5.46
CA GLU A 52 4.15 1.62 5.74
C GLU A 52 3.93 2.71 6.79
N LYS A 53 2.81 3.44 6.70
CA LYS A 53 2.45 4.46 7.70
C LYS A 53 2.25 3.85 9.08
N ASN A 54 1.46 2.78 9.18
CA ASN A 54 1.19 2.11 10.45
C ASN A 54 2.47 1.52 11.07
N LYS A 55 3.36 0.96 10.25
CA LYS A 55 4.65 0.47 10.70
C LYS A 55 5.51 1.60 11.28
N ALA A 56 5.57 2.75 10.61
CA ALA A 56 6.29 3.91 11.09
C ALA A 56 5.72 4.44 12.42
N GLU A 57 4.40 4.54 12.55
CA GLU A 57 3.73 4.95 13.79
C GLU A 57 3.98 3.96 14.93
N ALA A 58 3.93 2.65 14.67
CA ALA A 58 4.23 1.63 15.67
C ALA A 58 5.69 1.70 16.15
N LEU A 59 6.65 1.92 15.24
CA LEU A 59 8.06 2.10 15.61
C LEU A 59 8.28 3.36 16.46
N GLN A 60 7.65 4.48 16.09
CA GLN A 60 7.71 5.71 16.87
C GLN A 60 7.11 5.52 18.27
N GLN A 61 6.05 4.72 18.40
CA GLN A 61 5.44 4.42 19.69
C GLN A 61 6.36 3.58 20.58
N VAL A 62 7.10 2.63 20.01
CA VAL A 62 8.10 1.82 20.72
C VAL A 62 9.25 2.72 21.20
N GLU A 63 9.81 3.56 20.33
CA GLU A 63 10.90 4.48 20.69
C GLU A 63 10.51 5.41 21.85
N ARG A 64 9.24 5.87 21.88
CA ARG A 64 8.72 6.65 23.01
C ARG A 64 8.66 5.88 24.33
N TRP A 65 8.39 4.57 24.28
CA TRP A 65 8.40 3.74 25.49
C TRP A 65 9.82 3.51 25.98
N ASP A 66 10.76 3.26 25.05
CA ASP A 66 12.17 3.08 25.38
C ASP A 66 12.74 4.32 26.09
N LEU A 67 12.46 5.52 25.57
CA LEU A 67 12.87 6.78 26.22
C LEU A 67 12.22 6.98 27.61
N ALA A 68 10.93 6.64 27.75
CA ALA A 68 10.23 6.76 29.03
C ALA A 68 10.73 5.74 30.06
N GLU A 69 11.21 4.58 29.62
CA GLU A 69 11.88 3.58 30.45
C GLU A 69 13.26 4.08 30.90
N GLU A 70 14.05 4.67 29.99
CA GLU A 70 15.34 5.28 30.33
C GLU A 70 15.21 6.45 31.33
N GLU A 71 14.18 7.29 31.20
CA GLU A 71 13.91 8.40 32.13
C GLU A 71 13.40 7.94 33.50
N ARG A 72 12.83 6.73 33.60
CA ARG A 72 12.45 6.12 34.88
C ARG A 72 13.70 5.63 35.59
N ASN A 73 14.34 6.52 36.32
CA ASN A 73 15.40 6.17 37.28
C ASN A 73 14.97 4.94 38.10
N LEU A 74 15.86 3.95 38.18
CA LEU A 74 15.72 2.76 39.02
C LEU A 74 15.57 3.20 40.48
N THR A 75 14.35 3.39 40.96
CA THR A 75 14.10 3.42 42.40
C THR A 75 14.16 2.00 42.90
N GLU A 76 15.15 1.69 43.74
CA GLU A 76 15.22 0.43 44.48
C GLU A 76 13.91 0.26 45.26
N GLU A 77 13.25 -0.89 45.08
CA GLU A 77 12.15 -1.31 45.94
C GLU A 77 12.75 -1.68 47.30
N ASP A 78 12.44 -0.89 48.34
CA ASP A 78 12.72 -1.20 49.75
C ASP A 78 11.88 -2.39 50.28
#